data_AF-F6Z5K9-F1
#
_entry.id   AF-F6Z5K9-F1
#
_cell.length_a   1.000
_cell.length_b   1.000
_cell.length_c   1.000
_cell.angle_alpha   90.00
_cell.angle_beta   90.00
_cell.angle_gamma   90.00
#
_symmetry.space_group_name_H-M   'P 1'
#
loop_
_entity.id
_entity.type
_entity.pdbx_description
1 polymer ?
#
loop_
_entity_poly.entity_id
_entity_poly.type
_entity_poly.pdbx_seq_one_letter_code
_entity_poly.pdbx_strand_id
1 'polypeptide(L)'
;MKVICAGFPKTGTKSLARALRLLDYNAVYDYEEAIEFAFDDWEKIWNNQSTDVDSILEKIYSKNVEAVVDMPHSYHFEEFLKRWPSAKVILMLREEDSWFTSFKNMLEQAERDHKFYKFLQYICPTSKRLTRWHENMFLSTFGSIKPNPKKWKAAYRRHVAYVKSVVPKNQLLIYNIKQ
;
A
#
# COMPACT_ATOMS: atom_id res chain seq x y z
N MET A 1 -10.85 13.45 -0.25
CA MET A 1 -10.00 12.71 -1.22
C MET A 1 -10.56 12.80 -2.63
N LYS A 2 -9.67 12.89 -3.62
CA LYS A 2 -9.97 13.02 -5.06
C LYS A 2 -9.48 11.83 -5.87
N VAL A 3 -8.30 11.26 -5.53
CA VAL A 3 -7.69 10.14 -6.26
C VAL A 3 -7.28 9.01 -5.30
N ILE A 4 -7.60 7.77 -5.67
CA ILE A 4 -7.17 6.57 -4.94
C ILE A 4 -6.35 5.70 -5.90
N CYS A 5 -5.09 5.45 -5.60
CA CYS A 5 -4.33 4.44 -6.33
C CYS A 5 -4.53 3.07 -5.70
N ALA A 6 -5.18 2.18 -6.44
CA ALA A 6 -5.38 0.78 -6.06
C ALA A 6 -4.27 -0.14 -6.58
N GLY A 7 -3.20 0.40 -7.17
CA GLY A 7 -2.04 -0.38 -7.61
C GLY A 7 -1.16 -0.80 -6.43
N PHE A 8 -0.68 -2.04 -6.45
CA PHE A 8 0.23 -2.56 -5.44
C PHE A 8 1.60 -1.84 -5.44
N PRO A 9 2.39 -1.95 -4.36
CA PRO A 9 3.78 -1.52 -4.38
C PRO A 9 4.51 -2.09 -5.61
N LYS A 10 5.47 -1.33 -6.14
CA LYS A 10 6.25 -1.67 -7.36
C LYS A 10 5.49 -1.70 -8.67
N THR A 11 4.26 -1.20 -8.71
CA THR A 11 3.56 -0.82 -9.95
C THR A 11 3.68 0.69 -10.18
N GLY A 12 4.87 1.28 -10.00
CA GLY A 12 5.12 2.71 -10.32
C GLY A 12 4.40 3.73 -9.43
N THR A 13 4.03 3.35 -8.21
CA THR A 13 3.34 4.20 -7.21
C THR A 13 4.09 5.52 -6.94
N LYS A 14 5.41 5.48 -6.73
CA LYS A 14 6.23 6.69 -6.53
C LYS A 14 6.21 7.64 -7.74
N SER A 15 6.24 7.11 -8.96
CA SER A 15 6.12 7.93 -10.18
C SER A 15 4.73 8.55 -10.30
N LEU A 16 3.67 7.79 -9.96
CA LEU A 16 2.31 8.32 -9.91
C LEU A 16 2.18 9.41 -8.85
N ALA A 17 2.74 9.21 -7.65
CA ALA A 17 2.73 10.20 -6.59
C ALA A 17 3.36 11.52 -7.05
N ARG A 18 4.53 11.43 -7.72
CA ARG A 18 5.19 12.58 -8.32
C ARG A 18 4.33 13.23 -9.41
N ALA A 19 3.72 12.46 -10.30
CA ALA A 19 2.86 12.99 -11.35
C ALA A 19 1.64 13.72 -10.79
N LEU A 20 1.02 13.20 -9.72
CA LEU A 20 -0.09 13.88 -9.03
C LEU A 20 0.36 15.20 -8.41
N ARG A 21 1.53 15.24 -7.77
CA ARG A 21 2.10 16.49 -7.24
C ARG A 21 2.39 17.52 -8.34
N LEU A 22 2.81 17.09 -9.53
CA LEU A 22 2.98 17.97 -10.70
C LEU A 22 1.66 18.50 -11.26
N LEU A 23 0.54 17.82 -10.97
CA LEU A 23 -0.82 18.24 -11.33
C LEU A 23 -1.50 19.00 -10.19
N ASP A 24 -0.71 19.62 -9.30
CA ASP A 24 -1.17 20.45 -8.17
C ASP A 24 -2.01 19.71 -7.12
N TYR A 25 -1.86 18.38 -7.00
CA TYR A 25 -2.32 17.64 -5.82
C TYR A 25 -1.27 17.80 -4.71
N ASN A 26 -1.56 18.64 -3.72
CA ASN A 26 -0.60 19.05 -2.71
C ASN A 26 -0.45 18.00 -1.60
N ALA A 27 -1.53 17.28 -1.27
CA ALA A 27 -1.54 16.26 -0.23
C ALA A 27 -1.71 14.86 -0.83
N VAL A 28 -0.58 14.29 -1.25
CA VAL A 28 -0.49 12.90 -1.74
C VAL A 28 0.17 12.04 -0.68
N TYR A 29 -0.59 11.15 -0.05
CA TYR A 29 -0.11 10.25 0.99
C TYR A 29 0.34 8.92 0.39
N ASP A 30 1.51 8.47 0.81
CA ASP A 30 2.20 7.25 0.41
C ASP A 30 2.48 6.42 1.69
N TYR A 31 3.24 5.34 1.55
CA TYR A 31 3.71 4.52 2.65
C TYR A 31 4.38 5.32 3.77
N GLU A 32 5.14 6.36 3.44
CA GLU A 32 5.85 7.19 4.42
C GLU A 32 4.87 7.92 5.35
N GLU A 33 3.85 8.57 4.80
CA GLU A 33 2.82 9.27 5.58
C GLU A 33 1.95 8.30 6.39
N ALA A 34 1.74 7.06 5.91
CA ALA A 34 1.04 6.04 6.68
C ALA A 34 1.86 5.59 7.92
N ILE A 35 3.18 5.49 7.78
CA ILE A 35 4.09 5.22 8.91
C ILE A 35 4.21 6.43 9.83
N GLU A 36 4.22 7.65 9.31
CA GLU A 36 4.39 8.84 10.15
C GLU A 36 3.12 9.18 10.95
N PHE A 37 1.95 9.13 10.31
CA PHE A 37 0.71 9.66 10.89
C PHE A 37 -0.26 8.59 11.37
N ALA A 38 -0.15 7.34 10.89
CA ALA A 38 -1.13 6.29 11.13
C ALA A 38 -0.52 4.96 11.60
N PHE A 39 0.73 4.96 12.10
CA PHE A 39 1.45 3.74 12.48
C PHE A 39 0.65 2.86 13.44
N ASP A 40 0.27 3.41 14.59
CA ASP A 40 -0.42 2.69 15.68
C ASP A 40 -1.79 2.19 15.25
N ASP A 41 -2.48 2.97 14.42
CA ASP A 41 -3.84 2.66 13.96
C ASP A 41 -3.80 1.49 12.96
N TRP A 42 -2.90 1.53 11.98
CA TRP A 42 -2.67 0.42 11.07
C TRP A 42 -2.08 -0.81 11.77
N GLU A 43 -1.24 -0.63 12.79
CA GLU A 43 -0.70 -1.75 13.59
C GLU A 43 -1.82 -2.57 14.22
N LYS A 44 -2.86 -1.91 14.75
CA LYS A 44 -4.03 -2.59 15.32
C LYS A 44 -4.79 -3.39 14.26
N ILE A 45 -4.93 -2.86 13.04
CA ILE A 45 -5.54 -3.60 11.92
C ILE A 45 -4.72 -4.86 11.60
N TRP A 46 -3.40 -4.74 11.46
CA TRP A 46 -2.53 -5.89 11.12
C TRP A 46 -2.46 -6.94 12.22
N ASN A 47 -2.59 -6.52 13.48
CA ASN A 47 -2.60 -7.42 14.62
C ASN A 47 -4.00 -8.04 14.89
N ASN A 48 -5.01 -7.77 14.04
CA ASN A 48 -6.40 -8.15 14.27
C ASN A 48 -6.96 -7.65 15.61
N GLN A 49 -6.45 -6.53 16.10
CA GLN A 49 -6.92 -5.85 17.31
C GLN A 49 -8.04 -4.85 17.00
N SER A 50 -8.21 -4.48 15.73
CA SER A 50 -9.30 -3.66 15.24
C SER A 50 -9.64 -4.07 13.80
N THR A 51 -10.89 -3.88 13.41
CA THR A 51 -11.36 -3.93 12.01
C THR A 51 -11.89 -2.57 11.55
N ASP A 52 -11.79 -1.55 12.40
CA ASP A 52 -12.33 -0.22 12.17
C ASP A 52 -11.34 0.64 11.37
N VAL A 53 -11.33 0.40 10.05
CA VAL A 53 -10.58 1.22 9.11
C VAL A 53 -11.19 2.63 9.00
N ASP A 54 -12.50 2.77 9.16
CA ASP A 54 -13.22 4.04 9.00
C ASP A 54 -12.76 5.10 10.00
N SER A 55 -12.50 4.72 11.25
CA SER A 55 -11.89 5.62 12.25
C SER A 55 -10.53 6.16 11.81
N ILE A 56 -9.70 5.34 11.15
CA ILE A 56 -8.41 5.77 10.60
C ILE A 56 -8.63 6.77 9.46
N LEU A 57 -9.58 6.47 8.57
CA LEU A 57 -9.97 7.34 7.45
C LEU A 57 -10.43 8.72 7.94
N GLU A 58 -11.25 8.75 8.98
CA GLU A 58 -11.73 9.99 9.58
C GLU A 58 -10.61 10.76 10.28
N LYS A 59 -9.79 10.10 11.09
CA LYS A 59 -8.79 10.76 11.92
C LYS A 59 -7.62 11.33 11.11
N ILE A 60 -7.19 10.61 10.08
CA ILE A 60 -5.94 10.87 9.34
C ILE A 60 -6.24 11.42 7.94
N TYR A 61 -7.14 10.78 7.20
CA TYR A 61 -7.30 11.03 5.77
C TYR A 61 -8.37 12.09 5.43
N SER A 62 -9.23 12.46 6.38
CA SER A 62 -10.18 13.57 6.21
C SER A 62 -9.52 14.95 6.21
N LYS A 63 -8.30 15.06 6.78
CA LYS A 63 -7.58 16.31 7.03
C LYS A 63 -6.80 16.79 5.80
N ASN A 64 -7.53 17.09 4.73
CA ASN A 64 -6.99 17.62 3.46
C ASN A 64 -6.18 16.62 2.61
N VAL A 65 -6.30 15.31 2.83
CA VAL A 65 -5.65 14.33 1.93
C VAL A 65 -6.40 14.28 0.60
N GLU A 66 -5.69 14.60 -0.48
CA GLU A 66 -6.25 14.69 -1.82
C GLU A 66 -6.05 13.40 -2.61
N ALA A 67 -4.93 12.71 -2.41
CA ALA A 67 -4.69 11.42 -3.04
C ALA A 67 -3.95 10.45 -2.12
N VAL A 68 -4.17 9.16 -2.34
CA VAL A 68 -3.45 8.08 -1.65
C VAL A 68 -2.82 7.11 -2.66
N VAL A 69 -1.62 6.65 -2.35
CA VAL A 69 -0.85 5.70 -3.17
C VAL A 69 -0.16 4.65 -2.32
N ASP A 70 0.26 3.56 -2.97
CA ASP A 70 1.06 2.50 -2.36
C ASP A 70 0.36 1.81 -1.18
N MET A 71 1.12 1.13 -0.32
CA MET A 71 0.63 0.49 0.90
C MET A 71 0.55 1.47 2.07
N PRO A 72 -0.43 1.33 2.98
CA PRO A 72 -1.48 0.30 2.99
C PRO A 72 -2.72 0.66 2.17
N HIS A 73 -2.77 1.87 1.61
CA HIS A 73 -3.94 2.43 0.93
C HIS A 73 -4.48 1.54 -0.19
N SER A 74 -3.59 0.98 -1.01
CA SER A 74 -3.95 0.09 -2.11
C SER A 74 -4.62 -1.20 -1.62
N TYR A 75 -4.26 -1.71 -0.44
CA TYR A 75 -4.86 -2.92 0.14
C TYR A 75 -6.29 -2.67 0.66
N HIS A 76 -6.57 -1.43 1.08
CA HIS A 76 -7.87 -0.99 1.61
C HIS A 76 -8.62 -0.04 0.67
N PHE A 77 -8.37 -0.14 -0.64
CA PHE A 77 -8.92 0.80 -1.61
C PHE A 77 -10.46 0.87 -1.58
N GLU A 78 -11.13 -0.22 -1.20
CA GLU A 78 -12.58 -0.29 -1.12
C GLU A 78 -13.10 0.57 0.03
N GLU A 79 -12.47 0.52 1.20
CA GLU A 79 -12.80 1.35 2.36
C GLU A 79 -12.58 2.83 2.04
N PHE A 80 -11.47 3.17 1.36
CA PHE A 80 -11.26 4.53 0.85
C PHE A 80 -12.37 4.94 -0.13
N LEU A 81 -12.75 4.07 -1.08
CA LEU A 81 -13.78 4.40 -2.07
C LEU A 81 -15.17 4.53 -1.44
N LYS A 82 -15.50 3.70 -0.43
CA LYS A 82 -16.74 3.81 0.35
C LYS A 82 -16.85 5.16 1.05
N ARG A 83 -15.74 5.65 1.63
CA ARG A 83 -15.71 6.95 2.33
C ARG A 83 -15.71 8.15 1.38
N TRP A 84 -15.05 8.05 0.23
CA TRP A 84 -15.00 9.07 -0.81
C TRP A 84 -15.57 8.54 -2.14
N PRO A 85 -16.90 8.39 -2.25
CA PRO A 85 -17.54 7.74 -3.40
C PRO A 85 -17.38 8.51 -4.71
N SER A 86 -17.01 9.79 -4.67
CA SER A 86 -16.73 10.61 -5.87
C SER A 86 -15.28 10.50 -6.36
N ALA A 87 -14.39 9.87 -5.60
CA ALA A 87 -12.98 9.75 -5.96
C ALA A 87 -12.79 8.96 -7.26
N LYS A 88 -11.76 9.33 -8.04
CA LYS A 88 -11.30 8.53 -9.18
C LYS A 88 -10.29 7.50 -8.68
N VAL A 89 -10.36 6.30 -9.23
CA VAL A 89 -9.46 5.20 -8.86
C VAL A 89 -8.51 4.92 -10.01
N ILE A 90 -7.22 4.85 -9.70
CA ILE A 90 -6.17 4.47 -10.66
C ILE A 90 -5.67 3.09 -10.28
N LEU A 91 -5.86 2.10 -11.16
CA LEU A 91 -5.28 0.78 -11.03
C LEU A 91 -4.02 0.69 -11.88
N MET A 92 -2.87 0.86 -11.23
CA MET A 92 -1.56 0.70 -11.85
C MET A 92 -1.23 -0.79 -11.98
N LEU A 93 -0.86 -1.22 -13.19
CA LEU A 93 -0.54 -2.60 -13.53
C LEU A 93 0.90 -2.73 -14.00
N ARG A 94 1.45 -3.91 -13.75
CA ARG A 94 2.72 -4.40 -14.26
C ARG A 94 2.56 -5.88 -14.57
N GLU A 95 3.33 -6.40 -15.52
CA GLU A 95 3.40 -7.85 -15.75
C GLU A 95 3.76 -8.56 -14.43
N GLU A 96 3.07 -9.66 -14.13
CA GLU A 96 3.05 -10.31 -12.82
C GLU A 96 4.42 -10.81 -12.37
N ASP A 97 5.17 -11.46 -13.26
CA ASP A 97 6.49 -12.00 -12.96
C ASP A 97 7.49 -10.87 -12.72
N SER A 98 7.43 -9.83 -13.54
CA SER A 98 8.19 -8.60 -13.40
C SER A 98 7.87 -7.86 -12.10
N TRP A 99 6.59 -7.77 -11.74
CA TRP A 99 6.14 -7.19 -10.47
C TRP A 99 6.70 -7.97 -9.28
N PHE A 100 6.52 -9.29 -9.26
CA PHE A 100 6.98 -10.13 -8.17
C PHE A 100 8.50 -10.02 -7.99
N THR A 101 9.25 -10.07 -9.10
CA THR A 101 10.71 -9.95 -9.09
C THR A 101 11.14 -8.57 -8.57
N SER A 102 10.49 -7.49 -9.03
CA SER A 102 10.78 -6.14 -8.56
C SER A 102 10.51 -5.96 -7.07
N PHE A 103 9.42 -6.54 -6.56
CA PHE A 103 9.05 -6.42 -5.15
C PHE A 103 9.95 -7.25 -4.25
N LYS A 104 10.22 -8.51 -4.63
CA LYS A 104 11.20 -9.36 -3.96
C LYS A 104 12.56 -8.67 -3.88
N ASN A 105 13.08 -8.15 -4.99
CA ASN A 105 14.39 -7.51 -5.02
C ASN A 105 14.46 -6.28 -4.11
N MET A 106 13.40 -5.47 -4.05
CA MET A 106 13.35 -4.32 -3.13
C MET A 106 13.43 -4.77 -1.67
N LEU A 107 12.69 -5.83 -1.29
CA LEU A 107 12.70 -6.34 0.08
C LEU A 107 14.05 -6.97 0.44
N GLU A 108 14.63 -7.75 -0.48
CA GLU A 108 15.97 -8.33 -0.29
C GLU A 108 17.05 -7.26 -0.21
N GLN A 109 16.94 -6.20 -1.00
CA GLN A 109 17.85 -5.05 -0.94
C GLN A 109 17.73 -4.34 0.40
N ALA A 110 16.51 -4.04 0.86
CA ALA A 110 16.27 -3.47 2.17
C ALA A 110 16.89 -4.35 3.28
N GLU A 111 16.74 -5.68 3.21
CA GLU A 111 17.39 -6.57 4.18
C GLU A 111 18.93 -6.56 4.13
N ARG A 112 19.53 -6.40 2.94
CA ARG A 112 20.99 -6.40 2.73
C ARG A 112 21.63 -5.10 3.17
N ASP A 113 21.05 -3.97 2.77
CA ASP A 113 21.57 -2.63 3.06
C ASP A 113 21.47 -2.31 4.56
N HIS A 114 20.63 -3.06 5.27
CA HIS A 114 20.32 -2.85 6.67
C HIS A 114 20.75 -4.02 7.57
N LYS A 115 21.95 -4.60 7.36
CA LYS A 115 22.57 -5.53 8.34
C LYS A 115 22.62 -4.94 9.75
N PHE A 116 22.90 -3.64 9.85
CA PHE A 116 22.84 -2.89 11.10
C PHE A 116 21.43 -2.89 11.71
N TYR A 117 20.37 -2.89 10.90
CA TYR A 117 18.98 -2.89 11.36
C TYR A 117 18.55 -4.22 11.97
N LYS A 118 19.03 -5.35 11.43
CA LYS A 118 18.88 -6.66 12.11
C LYS A 118 19.55 -6.68 13.48
N PHE A 119 20.70 -6.02 13.63
CA PHE A 119 21.32 -5.80 14.93
C PHE A 119 20.49 -4.83 15.80
N LEU A 120 20.01 -3.73 15.24
CA LEU A 120 19.14 -2.77 15.94
C LEU A 120 17.87 -3.42 16.48
N GLN A 121 17.29 -4.43 15.84
CA GLN A 121 16.11 -5.14 16.38
C GLN A 121 16.35 -5.78 17.76
N TYR A 122 17.59 -6.11 18.11
CA TYR A 122 17.94 -6.67 19.43
C TYR A 122 18.05 -5.58 20.52
N ILE A 123 18.42 -4.36 20.15
CA ILE A 123 18.73 -3.27 21.09
C ILE A 123 17.72 -2.12 21.06
N CYS A 124 16.92 -2.02 20.00
CA CYS A 124 15.95 -0.96 19.75
C CYS A 124 14.54 -1.56 19.62
N PRO A 125 13.68 -1.44 20.65
CA PRO A 125 12.30 -1.90 20.62
C PRO A 125 11.50 -1.34 19.43
N THR A 126 11.76 -0.09 19.03
CA THR A 126 11.10 0.57 17.90
C THR A 126 11.40 -0.13 16.57
N SER A 127 12.65 -0.54 16.34
CA SER A 127 13.02 -1.30 15.13
C SER A 127 12.34 -2.66 15.08
N LYS A 128 12.24 -3.35 16.22
CA LYS A 128 11.52 -4.62 16.34
C LYS A 128 10.01 -4.46 16.10
N ARG A 129 9.42 -3.36 16.58
CA ARG A 129 8.01 -3.03 16.38
C ARG A 129 7.70 -2.77 14.90
N LEU A 130 8.48 -1.93 14.23
CA LEU A 130 8.33 -1.67 12.80
C LEU A 130 8.49 -2.95 11.95
N THR A 131 9.43 -3.81 12.31
CA THR A 131 9.59 -5.11 11.63
C THR A 131 8.33 -5.96 11.76
N ARG A 132 7.78 -6.10 12.97
CA ARG A 132 6.53 -6.85 13.19
C ARG A 132 5.35 -6.23 12.45
N TRP A 133 5.29 -4.91 12.39
CA TRP A 133 4.28 -4.18 11.61
C TRP A 133 4.30 -4.63 10.15
N HIS A 134 5.49 -4.68 9.52
CA HIS A 134 5.62 -5.17 8.14
C HIS A 134 5.28 -6.65 7.99
N GLU A 135 5.77 -7.49 8.91
CA GLU A 135 5.52 -8.93 8.87
C GLU A 135 4.02 -9.23 8.92
N ASN A 136 3.29 -8.57 9.82
CA ASN A 136 1.85 -8.76 9.97
C ASN A 136 1.08 -8.18 8.79
N MET A 137 1.47 -7.00 8.27
CA MET A 137 0.89 -6.46 7.04
C MET A 137 1.09 -7.44 5.86
N PHE A 138 2.29 -7.98 5.66
CA PHE A 138 2.54 -8.94 4.57
C PHE A 138 1.80 -10.27 4.77
N LEU A 139 1.72 -10.75 6.00
CA LEU A 139 0.94 -11.94 6.32
C LEU A 139 -0.54 -11.75 5.98
N SER A 140 -1.12 -10.62 6.37
CA SER A 140 -2.53 -10.30 6.12
C SER A 140 -2.83 -10.09 4.64
N THR A 141 -1.98 -9.34 3.92
CA THR A 141 -2.22 -9.03 2.50
C THR A 141 -1.90 -10.21 1.57
N PHE A 142 -0.77 -10.90 1.80
CA PHE A 142 -0.26 -11.90 0.86
C PHE A 142 -0.38 -13.34 1.35
N GLY A 143 -0.71 -13.57 2.62
CA GLY A 143 -0.75 -14.91 3.23
C GLY A 143 0.63 -15.50 3.52
N SER A 144 1.70 -14.70 3.42
CA SER A 144 3.04 -15.04 3.90
C SER A 144 3.90 -13.81 4.13
N ILE A 145 4.66 -13.83 5.23
CA ILE A 145 5.60 -12.76 5.61
C ILE A 145 6.69 -12.57 4.55
N LYS A 146 7.29 -13.67 4.10
CA LYS A 146 8.37 -13.64 3.11
C LYS A 146 7.84 -13.75 1.67
N PRO A 147 8.56 -13.20 0.68
CA PRO A 147 8.21 -13.32 -0.73
C PRO A 147 8.01 -14.79 -1.13
N ASN A 148 6.78 -15.16 -1.44
CA ASN A 148 6.44 -16.49 -1.94
C ASN A 148 5.74 -16.34 -3.30
N PRO A 149 6.33 -16.85 -4.40
CA PRO A 149 5.83 -16.58 -5.74
C PRO A 149 4.39 -17.06 -5.93
N LYS A 150 4.02 -18.24 -5.39
CA LYS A 150 2.65 -18.76 -5.53
C LYS A 150 1.64 -17.88 -4.80
N LYS A 151 1.91 -17.58 -3.53
CA LYS A 151 0.98 -16.81 -2.67
C LYS A 151 0.86 -15.34 -3.11
N TRP A 152 1.99 -14.68 -3.35
CA TRP A 152 2.03 -13.25 -3.65
C TRP A 152 1.48 -12.94 -5.03
N LYS A 153 1.82 -13.74 -6.05
CA LYS A 153 1.22 -13.59 -7.39
C LYS A 153 -0.28 -13.88 -7.37
N ALA A 154 -0.71 -14.90 -6.63
CA ALA A 154 -2.15 -15.15 -6.46
C ALA A 154 -2.86 -13.98 -5.78
N ALA A 155 -2.27 -13.37 -4.74
CA ALA A 155 -2.80 -12.17 -4.11
C ALA A 155 -2.86 -10.97 -5.08
N TYR A 156 -1.82 -10.77 -5.90
CA TYR A 156 -1.81 -9.74 -6.95
C TYR A 156 -2.96 -9.92 -7.95
N ARG A 157 -3.14 -11.14 -8.50
CA ARG A 157 -4.25 -11.43 -9.42
C ARG A 157 -5.61 -11.20 -8.79
N ARG A 158 -5.80 -11.69 -7.54
CA ARG A 158 -7.05 -11.50 -6.79
C ARG A 158 -7.33 -10.02 -6.60
N HIS A 159 -6.33 -9.24 -6.20
CA HIS A 159 -6.46 -7.80 -6.01
C HIS A 159 -6.85 -7.07 -7.31
N VAL A 160 -6.13 -7.34 -8.40
CA VAL A 160 -6.41 -6.74 -9.70
C VAL A 160 -7.83 -7.09 -10.18
N ALA A 161 -8.26 -8.34 -10.01
CA ALA A 161 -9.62 -8.75 -10.36
C ALA A 161 -10.66 -8.06 -9.47
N TYR A 162 -10.39 -7.96 -8.16
CA TYR A 162 -11.28 -7.37 -7.18
C TYR A 162 -11.49 -5.86 -7.38
N VAL A 163 -10.41 -5.11 -7.65
CA VAL A 163 -10.51 -3.69 -8.01
C VAL A 163 -11.37 -3.51 -9.26
N LYS A 164 -11.17 -4.33 -10.30
CA LYS A 164 -11.97 -4.26 -11.54
C LYS A 164 -13.44 -4.61 -11.33
N SER A 165 -13.78 -5.45 -10.34
CA SER A 165 -15.16 -5.82 -10.05
C SER A 165 -15.88 -4.80 -9.18
N VAL A 166 -15.17 -4.16 -8.24
CA VAL A 166 -15.76 -3.25 -7.26
C VAL A 166 -15.88 -1.83 -7.79
N VAL A 167 -14.86 -1.34 -8.51
CA VAL A 167 -14.82 0.06 -8.93
C VAL A 167 -15.64 0.27 -10.20
N PRO A 168 -16.58 1.24 -10.22
CA PRO A 168 -17.32 1.60 -11.41
C PRO A 168 -16.41 2.00 -12.59
N LYS A 169 -16.73 1.53 -13.80
CA LYS A 169 -15.92 1.77 -15.01
C LYS A 169 -15.69 3.26 -15.32
N ASN A 170 -16.63 4.13 -14.97
CA ASN A 170 -16.53 5.59 -15.16
C ASN A 170 -15.63 6.30 -14.11
N GLN A 171 -15.20 5.58 -13.08
CA GLN A 171 -14.28 6.06 -12.04
C GLN A 171 -12.92 5.36 -12.11
N LEU A 172 -12.82 4.23 -12.81
CA LEU A 172 -11.61 3.42 -12.90
C LEU A 172 -10.75 3.78 -14.12
N LEU A 173 -9.52 4.22 -13.87
CA LEU A 173 -8.45 4.29 -14.87
C LEU A 173 -7.49 3.11 -14.68
N ILE A 174 -7.35 2.27 -15.70
CA ILE A 174 -6.35 1.20 -15.70
C ILE A 174 -5.13 1.68 -16.47
N TYR A 175 -3.97 1.68 -15.82
CA TYR A 175 -2.71 2.12 -16.45
C TYR A 175 -1.67 1.01 -16.35
N ASN A 176 -1.20 0.51 -17.50
CA ASN A 176 -0.15 -0.49 -17.56
C ASN A 176 1.20 0.19 -17.76
N ILE A 177 2.12 -0.01 -16.82
CA ILE A 177 3.49 0.48 -16.94
C ILE A 177 4.19 -0.45 -17.92
N LYS A 178 4.13 -0.08 -19.20
CA LYS A 178 5.08 -0.60 -20.19
C LYS A 178 6.48 -0.21 -19.68
N GLN A 179 7.37 -1.20 -19.61
CA GLN A 179 8.76 -1.02 -19.18
C GLN A 179 9.45 0.09 -19.96
#